data_AF-A0A7C5MDT7-F1
#
_entry.id   AF-A0A7C5MDT7-F1
#
_cell.length_a   1.000
_cell.length_b   1.000
_cell.length_c   1.000
_cell.angle_alpha   90.00
_cell.angle_beta   90.00
_cell.angle_gamma   90.00
#
_symmetry.space_group_name_H-M   'P 1'
#
loop_
_entity.id
_entity.type
_entity.pdbx_description
1 polymer ?
#
loop_
_entity_poly.entity_id
_entity_poly.type
_entity_poly.pdbx_seq_one_letter_code
_entity_poly.pdbx_strand_id
1 'polypeptide(L)'
;MKDGREIFRAKEHALVLPEELTGELTSKPAPVLNLELVSKVVAAYNRQNPGFPRYGVLESKLGFHIVPVEVPDETGRYVPATNLLDTRVSVPVAQRTASEHLKAICDAVSVSTGRPLVINGPSSFDGYFGANGYRLPKAPTGRERPYILFEWGIQDVKARDALINLLEGSCTTMRWLFVCELTPPLDKTRCHITMNPLTVAGRNQAFDRCANFRFIPAQ
;
A
#
# COMPACT_ATOMS: atom_id res chain seq x y z
N MET A 1 17.81 -34.31 3.57
CA MET A 1 17.10 -35.51 4.09
C MET A 1 18.06 -36.35 4.92
N LYS A 2 17.89 -36.35 6.24
CA LYS A 2 18.36 -37.40 7.15
C LYS A 2 17.19 -37.64 8.11
N ASP A 3 16.74 -38.88 8.23
CA ASP A 3 15.72 -39.39 9.15
C ASP A 3 14.24 -38.99 8.94
N GLY A 4 13.85 -38.53 7.75
CA GLY A 4 12.43 -38.48 7.35
C GLY A 4 11.50 -37.60 8.20
N ARG A 5 12.02 -36.82 9.14
CA ARG A 5 11.29 -35.76 9.85
C ARG A 5 11.66 -34.41 9.24
N GLU A 6 10.65 -33.66 8.79
CA GLU A 6 10.79 -32.26 8.39
C GLU A 6 11.33 -31.45 9.59
N ILE A 7 12.60 -31.04 9.51
CA ILE A 7 13.29 -30.30 10.59
C ILE A 7 13.01 -28.79 10.48
N PHE A 8 12.49 -28.33 9.33
CA PHE A 8 12.12 -26.94 9.08
C PHE A 8 10.71 -26.90 8.49
N ARG A 9 9.70 -26.84 9.35
CA ARG A 9 8.37 -26.43 8.90
C ARG A 9 8.46 -24.96 8.51
N ALA A 10 7.88 -24.59 7.37
CA ALA A 10 7.67 -23.18 7.06
C ALA A 10 6.97 -22.52 8.25
N LYS A 11 7.47 -21.35 8.69
CA LYS A 11 6.81 -20.59 9.75
C LYS A 11 5.39 -20.24 9.30
N GLU A 12 4.47 -20.10 10.25
CA GLU A 12 3.15 -19.53 9.96
C GLU A 12 3.31 -18.20 9.22
N HIS A 13 2.44 -17.95 8.24
CA HIS A 13 2.51 -16.81 7.32
C HIS A 13 3.71 -16.78 6.37
N ALA A 14 4.49 -17.87 6.26
CA ALA A 14 5.52 -17.97 5.25
C ALA A 14 4.96 -18.50 3.92
N LEU A 15 5.64 -18.11 2.84
CA LEU A 15 5.51 -18.74 1.53
C LEU A 15 6.80 -19.51 1.25
N VAL A 16 6.68 -20.81 1.03
CA VAL A 16 7.71 -21.57 0.33
C VAL A 16 7.36 -21.53 -1.14
N LEU A 17 8.20 -20.90 -1.97
CA LEU A 17 7.93 -20.84 -3.41
C LEU A 17 7.90 -22.27 -3.98
N PRO A 18 6.82 -22.68 -4.67
CA PRO A 18 6.81 -23.93 -5.42
C PRO A 18 7.96 -23.99 -6.43
N GLU A 19 8.47 -25.19 -6.73
CA GLU A 19 9.62 -25.35 -7.63
C GLU A 19 9.34 -24.76 -9.02
N GLU A 20 8.12 -24.95 -9.53
CA GLU A 20 7.67 -24.39 -10.81
C GLU A 20 7.72 -22.86 -10.84
N LEU A 21 7.39 -22.20 -9.73
CA LEU A 21 7.47 -20.73 -9.61
C LEU A 21 8.89 -20.26 -9.31
N THR A 22 9.69 -21.09 -8.63
CA THR A 22 11.08 -20.76 -8.31
C THR A 22 11.90 -20.61 -9.58
N GLY A 23 11.78 -21.54 -10.53
CA GLY A 23 12.47 -21.45 -11.82
C GLY A 23 12.08 -20.22 -12.63
N GLU A 24 10.78 -19.90 -12.68
CA GLU A 24 10.26 -18.72 -13.37
C GLU A 24 10.75 -17.41 -12.72
N LEU A 25 10.62 -17.28 -11.40
CA LEU A 25 10.97 -16.06 -10.64
C LEU A 25 12.48 -15.80 -10.51
N THR A 26 13.30 -16.85 -10.62
CA THR A 26 14.77 -16.73 -10.53
C THR A 26 15.47 -16.77 -11.88
N SER A 27 14.70 -16.85 -12.97
CA SER A 27 15.23 -16.83 -14.34
C SER A 27 15.98 -15.53 -14.65
N LYS A 28 16.91 -15.61 -15.62
CA LYS A 28 17.65 -14.44 -16.15
C LYS A 28 17.36 -14.30 -17.64
N PRO A 29 16.88 -13.13 -18.12
CA PRO A 29 16.51 -11.94 -17.33
C PRO A 29 15.35 -12.21 -16.37
N ALA A 30 15.24 -11.41 -15.30
CA ALA A 30 14.14 -11.53 -14.36
C ALA A 30 12.80 -11.39 -15.09
N PRO A 31 11.78 -12.20 -14.74
CA PRO A 31 10.50 -12.13 -15.44
C PRO A 31 9.83 -10.78 -15.19
N VAL A 32 9.09 -10.33 -16.21
CA VAL A 32 8.20 -9.18 -16.04
C VAL A 32 7.06 -9.61 -15.12
N LEU A 33 6.88 -8.90 -14.00
CA LEU A 33 5.75 -9.13 -13.12
C LEU A 33 4.45 -8.78 -13.87
N ASN A 34 3.55 -9.76 -13.97
CA ASN A 34 2.22 -9.60 -14.53
C ASN A 34 1.17 -10.17 -13.56
N LEU A 35 -0.11 -9.87 -13.81
CA LEU A 35 -1.21 -10.30 -12.94
C LEU A 35 -1.24 -11.82 -12.76
N GLU A 36 -0.97 -12.59 -13.81
CA GLU A 36 -0.98 -14.05 -13.78
C GLU A 36 0.08 -14.59 -12.82
N LEU A 37 1.33 -14.14 -12.97
CA LEU A 37 2.46 -14.58 -12.15
C LEU A 37 2.25 -14.23 -10.67
N VAL A 38 1.82 -13.00 -10.38
CA VAL A 38 1.52 -12.58 -9.01
C VAL A 38 0.35 -13.39 -8.43
N SER A 39 -0.67 -13.68 -9.23
CA SER A 39 -1.81 -14.51 -8.83
C SER A 39 -1.40 -15.95 -8.52
N LYS A 40 -0.47 -16.55 -9.29
CA LYS A 40 0.08 -17.89 -9.01
C LYS A 40 0.82 -17.92 -7.67
N VAL A 41 1.63 -16.90 -7.39
CA VAL A 41 2.34 -16.74 -6.10
C VAL A 41 1.36 -16.62 -4.93
N VAL A 42 0.33 -15.79 -5.06
CA VAL A 42 -0.72 -15.64 -4.03
C VAL A 42 -1.53 -16.92 -3.84
N ALA A 43 -1.85 -17.63 -4.93
CA ALA A 43 -2.53 -18.92 -4.86
C ALA A 43 -1.68 -19.98 -4.13
N ALA A 44 -0.36 -19.99 -4.34
CA ALA A 44 0.56 -20.85 -3.60
C ALA A 44 0.56 -20.50 -2.09
N TYR A 45 0.59 -19.21 -1.75
CA TYR A 45 0.49 -18.75 -0.36
C TYR A 45 -0.80 -19.22 0.31
N ASN A 46 -1.95 -19.01 -0.34
CA ASN A 46 -3.25 -19.41 0.20
C ASN A 46 -3.36 -20.92 0.44
N ARG A 47 -2.74 -21.75 -0.40
CA ARG A 47 -2.72 -23.22 -0.21
C ARG A 47 -1.87 -23.65 0.98
N GLN A 48 -0.75 -22.95 1.21
CA GLN A 48 0.21 -23.29 2.28
C GLN A 48 -0.21 -22.76 3.65
N ASN A 49 -1.13 -21.80 3.71
CA ASN A 49 -1.56 -21.14 4.93
C ASN A 49 -3.07 -21.35 5.18
N PRO A 50 -3.54 -22.61 5.39
CA PRO A 50 -4.94 -22.85 5.74
C PRO A 50 -5.27 -22.28 7.12
N GLY A 51 -6.49 -21.75 7.29
CA GLY A 51 -6.93 -21.14 8.54
C GLY A 51 -6.55 -19.67 8.70
N PHE A 52 -5.94 -19.08 7.67
CA PHE A 52 -5.64 -17.65 7.58
C PHE A 52 -6.49 -16.96 6.50
N PRO A 53 -6.54 -15.62 6.44
CA PRO A 53 -7.17 -14.91 5.33
C PRO A 53 -6.66 -15.41 3.98
N ARG A 54 -7.59 -15.61 3.04
CA ARG A 54 -7.25 -15.84 1.63
C ARG A 54 -7.13 -14.51 0.94
N TYR A 55 -6.09 -14.38 0.13
CA TYR A 55 -5.79 -13.17 -0.60
C TYR A 55 -6.09 -13.32 -2.09
N GLY A 56 -6.48 -12.21 -2.71
CA GLY A 56 -6.57 -12.04 -4.16
C GLY A 56 -5.64 -10.92 -4.62
N VAL A 57 -5.47 -10.83 -5.93
CA VAL A 57 -4.66 -9.80 -6.57
C VAL A 57 -5.56 -8.89 -7.39
N LEU A 58 -5.41 -7.58 -7.19
CA LEU A 58 -6.07 -6.56 -7.99
C LEU A 58 -5.00 -5.78 -8.74
N GLU A 59 -5.25 -5.53 -10.02
CA GLU A 59 -4.37 -4.71 -10.85
C GLU A 59 -4.87 -3.27 -10.91
N SER A 60 -3.93 -2.34 -10.96
CA SER A 60 -4.19 -0.92 -11.10
C SER A 60 -3.11 -0.26 -11.95
N LYS A 61 -3.29 1.02 -12.28
CA LYS A 61 -2.24 1.82 -12.95
C LYS A 61 -0.93 1.94 -12.16
N LEU A 62 -0.94 1.68 -10.85
CA LEU A 62 0.25 1.70 -9.99
C LEU A 62 0.85 0.31 -9.71
N GLY A 63 0.34 -0.73 -10.37
CA GLY A 63 0.76 -2.12 -10.18
C GLY A 63 -0.27 -2.95 -9.40
N PHE A 64 0.22 -3.95 -8.67
CA PHE A 64 -0.60 -5.00 -8.05
C PHE A 64 -0.88 -4.72 -6.56
N HIS A 65 -2.12 -5.00 -6.15
CA HIS A 65 -2.59 -4.94 -4.76
C HIS A 65 -2.96 -6.34 -4.31
N ILE A 66 -2.31 -6.83 -3.25
CA ILE A 66 -2.70 -8.09 -2.60
C ILE A 66 -3.69 -7.73 -1.50
N VAL A 67 -4.92 -8.23 -1.60
CA VAL A 67 -6.01 -7.90 -0.66
C VAL A 67 -6.67 -9.15 -0.10
N PRO A 68 -7.14 -9.13 1.15
CA PRO A 68 -7.96 -10.22 1.65
C PRO A 68 -9.26 -10.28 0.85
N VAL A 69 -9.64 -11.48 0.40
CA VAL A 69 -10.91 -11.76 -0.29
C VAL A 69 -11.84 -12.63 0.54
N GLU A 70 -11.28 -13.50 1.38
CA GLU A 70 -12.03 -14.29 2.37
C GLU A 70 -11.25 -14.33 3.69
N VAL A 71 -11.96 -14.37 4.80
CA VAL A 71 -11.39 -14.56 6.15
C VAL A 71 -12.11 -15.71 6.85
N PRO A 72 -11.44 -16.50 7.69
CA PRO A 72 -12.12 -17.48 8.53
C PRO A 72 -12.95 -16.75 9.59
N ASP A 73 -14.19 -17.17 9.78
CA ASP A 73 -15.03 -16.76 10.91
C ASP A 73 -14.73 -17.58 12.18
N GLU A 74 -15.47 -17.33 13.26
CA GLU A 74 -15.30 -18.02 14.55
C GLU A 74 -15.53 -19.54 14.46
N THR A 75 -16.23 -20.01 13.42
CA THR A 75 -16.46 -21.43 13.15
C THR A 75 -15.40 -22.06 12.26
N GLY A 76 -14.41 -21.26 11.80
CA GLY A 76 -13.38 -21.66 10.85
C GLY A 76 -13.86 -21.68 9.39
N ARG A 77 -15.08 -21.20 9.12
CA ARG A 77 -15.60 -21.12 7.75
C ARG A 77 -15.10 -19.85 7.08
N TYR A 78 -14.69 -19.96 5.82
CA TYR A 78 -14.34 -18.80 5.01
C TYR A 78 -15.60 -17.97 4.68
N VAL A 79 -15.56 -16.69 5.03
CA VAL A 79 -16.56 -15.69 4.67
C VAL A 79 -15.92 -14.55 3.88
N PRO A 80 -16.66 -13.86 2.99
CA PRO A 80 -16.12 -12.73 2.24
C PRO A 80 -15.49 -11.66 3.14
N ALA A 81 -14.29 -11.23 2.79
CA ALA A 81 -13.60 -10.15 3.49
C ALA A 81 -14.17 -8.80 3.06
N THR A 82 -14.37 -7.88 4.03
CA THR A 82 -14.71 -6.48 3.75
C THR A 82 -13.48 -5.61 3.96
N ASN A 83 -12.98 -4.98 2.90
CA ASN A 83 -11.86 -4.05 2.98
C ASN A 83 -12.37 -2.61 3.13
N LEU A 84 -11.94 -1.90 4.17
CA LEU A 84 -12.36 -0.51 4.40
C LEU A 84 -11.98 0.42 3.23
N LEU A 85 -10.92 0.09 2.48
CA LEU A 85 -10.51 0.86 1.32
C LEU A 85 -11.43 0.68 0.10
N ASP A 86 -12.36 -0.28 0.13
CA ASP A 86 -13.40 -0.40 -0.91
C ASP A 86 -14.65 0.44 -0.63
N THR A 87 -14.68 1.12 0.52
CA THR A 87 -15.74 2.06 0.88
C THR A 87 -15.73 3.27 -0.07
N ARG A 88 -16.91 3.65 -0.57
CA ARG A 88 -17.07 4.88 -1.36
C ARG A 88 -17.08 6.09 -0.42
N VAL A 89 -16.25 7.09 -0.75
CA VAL A 89 -16.06 8.29 0.06
C VAL A 89 -16.09 9.54 -0.81
N SER A 90 -16.39 10.67 -0.18
CA SER A 90 -16.28 12.00 -0.77
C SER A 90 -15.44 12.89 0.15
N VAL A 91 -14.53 13.67 -0.43
CA VAL A 91 -13.75 14.67 0.28
C VAL A 91 -13.97 16.00 -0.45
N PRO A 92 -14.51 17.04 0.22
CA PRO A 92 -14.72 18.34 -0.40
C PRO A 92 -13.43 18.91 -0.98
N VAL A 93 -13.57 19.60 -2.11
CA VAL A 93 -12.47 20.31 -2.75
C VAL A 93 -11.89 21.34 -1.78
N ALA A 94 -10.58 21.30 -1.54
CA ALA A 94 -9.85 22.32 -0.81
C ALA A 94 -8.36 22.30 -1.17
N GLN A 95 -7.67 23.41 -0.93
CA GLN A 95 -6.22 23.48 -1.01
C GLN A 95 -5.57 22.72 0.15
N ARG A 96 -4.75 21.71 -0.15
CA ARG A 96 -4.12 20.81 0.83
C ARG A 96 -2.71 20.39 0.40
N THR A 97 -1.85 20.05 1.35
CA THR A 97 -0.65 19.23 1.11
C THR A 97 -1.00 17.74 1.00
N ALA A 98 -0.10 16.92 0.42
CA ALA A 98 -0.24 15.45 0.30
C ALA A 98 -0.71 14.77 1.57
N SER A 99 -0.08 15.10 2.68
CA SER A 99 -0.39 14.56 3.99
C SER A 99 -1.76 15.02 4.48
N GLU A 100 -2.14 16.28 4.23
CA GLU A 100 -3.45 16.82 4.60
C GLU A 100 -4.59 16.14 3.82
N HIS A 101 -4.39 15.83 2.54
CA HIS A 101 -5.43 15.12 1.77
C HIS A 101 -5.45 13.63 2.00
N LEU A 102 -4.30 12.99 2.21
CA LEU A 102 -4.25 11.62 2.72
C LEU A 102 -5.06 11.51 4.02
N LYS A 103 -4.86 12.47 4.94
CA LYS A 103 -5.64 12.55 6.18
C LYS A 103 -7.12 12.73 5.90
N ALA A 104 -7.50 13.65 4.99
CA ALA A 104 -8.90 13.87 4.65
C ALA A 104 -9.58 12.60 4.07
N ILE A 105 -8.87 11.81 3.25
CA ILE A 105 -9.36 10.52 2.75
C ILE A 105 -9.53 9.53 3.91
N CYS A 106 -8.55 9.42 4.81
CA CYS A 106 -8.63 8.53 5.97
C CYS A 106 -9.76 8.91 6.93
N ASP A 107 -9.95 10.20 7.17
CA ASP A 107 -11.05 10.73 7.99
C ASP A 107 -12.41 10.41 7.33
N ALA A 108 -12.54 10.57 6.01
CA ALA A 108 -13.76 10.22 5.28
C ALA A 108 -14.07 8.71 5.35
N VAL A 109 -13.06 7.84 5.21
CA VAL A 109 -13.23 6.39 5.43
C VAL A 109 -13.67 6.11 6.86
N SER A 110 -13.06 6.79 7.84
CA SER A 110 -13.39 6.58 9.25
C SER A 110 -14.85 6.94 9.55
N VAL A 111 -15.33 8.07 9.00
CA VAL A 111 -16.72 8.50 9.12
C VAL A 111 -17.66 7.51 8.44
N SER A 112 -17.37 7.10 7.20
CA SER A 112 -18.25 6.20 6.43
C SER A 112 -18.32 4.79 6.99
N THR A 113 -17.28 4.32 7.67
CA THR A 113 -17.18 2.93 8.18
C THR A 113 -17.40 2.80 9.69
N GLY A 114 -17.40 3.92 10.42
CA GLY A 114 -17.40 3.93 11.88
C GLY A 114 -16.12 3.35 12.50
N ARG A 115 -15.05 3.16 11.72
CA ARG A 115 -13.79 2.54 12.17
C ARG A 115 -12.62 3.51 11.97
N PRO A 116 -11.86 3.85 13.02
CA PRO A 116 -10.72 4.75 12.89
C PRO A 116 -9.66 4.20 11.92
N LEU A 117 -9.37 4.97 10.88
CA LEU A 117 -8.23 4.79 9.99
C LEU A 117 -7.23 5.91 10.22
N VAL A 118 -6.06 5.56 10.74
CA VAL A 118 -4.97 6.52 11.02
C VAL A 118 -3.81 6.36 10.04
N ILE A 119 -3.03 7.42 9.86
CA ILE A 119 -1.80 7.36 9.07
C ILE A 119 -0.66 6.93 9.99
N ASN A 120 0.09 5.92 9.57
CA ASN A 120 1.32 5.47 10.23
C ASN A 120 2.48 5.64 9.24
N GLY A 121 3.31 6.67 9.36
CA GLY A 121 4.33 6.90 8.34
C GLY A 121 5.26 8.07 8.63
N PRO A 122 6.38 8.17 7.90
CA PRO A 122 7.38 9.18 8.18
C PRO A 122 6.84 10.59 7.91
N SER A 123 7.36 11.58 8.65
CA SER A 123 7.03 13.01 8.55
C SER A 123 7.39 13.67 7.21
N SER A 124 7.86 12.90 6.21
CA SER A 124 8.42 13.38 4.94
C SER A 124 7.55 13.12 3.71
N PHE A 125 6.30 12.68 3.86
CA PHE A 125 5.41 12.32 2.75
C PHE A 125 5.21 13.46 1.73
N ASP A 126 5.02 14.70 2.19
CA ASP A 126 4.85 15.88 1.34
C ASP A 126 6.07 16.16 0.44
N GLY A 127 7.26 15.76 0.86
CA GLY A 127 8.49 15.94 0.08
C GLY A 127 8.48 15.19 -1.26
N TYR A 128 7.69 14.11 -1.37
CA TYR A 128 7.54 13.37 -2.63
C TYR A 128 6.59 14.04 -3.62
N PHE A 129 5.95 15.15 -3.23
CA PHE A 129 4.97 15.88 -4.05
C PHE A 129 5.42 17.29 -4.42
N GLY A 130 6.58 17.73 -3.92
CA GLY A 130 7.16 19.00 -4.31
C GLY A 130 7.63 19.02 -5.76
N ALA A 131 7.45 20.14 -6.45
CA ALA A 131 8.03 20.38 -7.78
C ALA A 131 9.58 20.44 -7.70
N ASN A 132 10.28 20.14 -8.80
CA ASN A 132 11.72 20.42 -9.00
C ASN A 132 12.72 19.80 -8.01
N GLY A 133 12.44 18.63 -7.40
CA GLY A 133 13.33 18.06 -6.37
C GLY A 133 13.57 19.01 -5.19
N TYR A 134 12.67 19.98 -4.99
CA TYR A 134 12.81 21.04 -4.01
C TYR A 134 12.68 20.44 -2.62
N ARG A 135 13.78 20.48 -1.86
CA ARG A 135 13.71 20.25 -0.42
C ARG A 135 13.09 21.45 0.23
N LEU A 136 11.92 21.25 0.85
CA LEU A 136 11.37 22.18 1.84
C LEU A 136 12.52 22.61 2.79
N PRO A 137 12.69 23.91 3.08
CA PRO A 137 13.64 24.34 4.10
C PRO A 137 13.33 23.63 5.43
N LYS A 138 14.37 23.35 6.24
CA LYS A 138 14.25 22.59 7.51
C LYS A 138 13.25 23.18 8.51
N ALA A 139 12.86 24.43 8.32
CA ALA A 139 11.74 25.07 9.00
C ALA A 139 10.98 25.94 7.97
N PRO A 140 9.64 26.01 8.05
CA PRO A 140 8.89 26.97 7.27
C PRO A 140 9.27 28.38 7.74
N THR A 141 10.08 29.08 6.95
CA THR A 141 10.33 30.51 7.15
C THR A 141 9.13 31.26 6.59
N GLY A 142 8.03 31.31 7.35
CA GLY A 142 6.82 32.07 7.01
C GLY A 142 5.63 31.26 6.51
N ARG A 143 4.55 31.99 6.16
CA ARG A 143 3.25 31.48 5.68
C ARG A 143 3.27 30.92 4.25
N GLU A 144 4.42 30.86 3.59
CA GLU A 144 4.54 30.43 2.20
C GLU A 144 4.67 28.91 2.10
N ARG A 145 3.51 28.24 1.94
CA ARG A 145 3.39 26.84 1.52
C ARG A 145 2.99 26.61 0.03
N PRO A 146 2.91 27.62 -0.87
CA PRO A 146 2.15 27.46 -2.12
C PRO A 146 2.72 26.40 -3.07
N TYR A 147 4.00 26.04 -2.95
CA TYR A 147 4.68 25.09 -3.85
C TYR A 147 4.42 23.60 -3.52
N ILE A 148 3.68 23.31 -2.44
CA ILE A 148 3.22 21.95 -2.09
C ILE A 148 1.71 21.89 -1.80
N LEU A 149 0.98 22.98 -2.06
CA LEU A 149 -0.46 23.03 -1.93
C LEU A 149 -1.11 22.77 -3.28
N PHE A 150 -2.06 21.85 -3.30
CA PHE A 150 -2.82 21.48 -4.48
C PHE A 150 -4.30 21.57 -4.18
N GLU A 151 -5.09 21.94 -5.19
CA GLU A 151 -6.53 21.82 -5.10
C GLU A 151 -6.93 20.35 -5.25
N TRP A 152 -7.46 19.77 -4.16
CA TRP A 152 -7.83 18.36 -4.14
C TRP A 152 -9.22 18.14 -3.59
N GLY A 153 -9.92 17.22 -4.21
CA GLY A 153 -11.21 16.70 -3.78
C GLY A 153 -11.53 15.42 -4.54
N ILE A 154 -12.44 14.64 -3.98
CA ILE A 154 -12.96 13.42 -4.60
C ILE A 154 -14.47 13.37 -4.34
N GLN A 155 -15.22 12.83 -5.29
CA GLN A 155 -16.67 12.69 -5.16
C GLN A 155 -17.06 11.26 -5.48
N ASP A 156 -17.62 10.58 -4.49
CA ASP A 156 -18.16 9.23 -4.60
C ASP A 156 -17.22 8.25 -5.34
N VAL A 157 -16.02 8.05 -4.80
CA VAL A 157 -15.05 7.07 -5.34
C VAL A 157 -14.65 6.10 -4.24
N LYS A 158 -14.21 4.89 -4.61
CA LYS A 158 -13.62 3.98 -3.63
C LYS A 158 -12.40 4.66 -3.02
N ALA A 159 -12.24 4.54 -1.70
CA ALA A 159 -11.10 5.13 -1.01
C ALA A 159 -9.77 4.65 -1.58
N ARG A 160 -9.67 3.38 -1.97
CA ARG A 160 -8.52 2.82 -2.69
C ARG A 160 -8.19 3.63 -3.94
N ASP A 161 -9.16 3.88 -4.80
CA ASP A 161 -8.95 4.61 -6.06
C ASP A 161 -8.55 6.06 -5.79
N ALA A 162 -9.11 6.68 -4.75
CA ALA A 162 -8.67 8.00 -4.27
C ALA A 162 -7.21 8.00 -3.83
N LEU A 163 -6.77 6.97 -3.11
CA LEU A 163 -5.37 6.82 -2.72
C LEU A 163 -4.46 6.61 -3.94
N ILE A 164 -4.90 5.80 -4.94
CA ILE A 164 -4.15 5.63 -6.20
C ILE A 164 -3.97 6.98 -6.89
N ASN A 165 -5.05 7.77 -7.00
CA ASN A 165 -5.01 9.09 -7.62
C ASN A 165 -4.13 10.08 -6.85
N LEU A 166 -4.15 10.06 -5.52
CA LEU A 166 -3.20 10.80 -4.71
C LEU A 166 -1.77 10.41 -5.09
N LEU A 167 -1.44 9.11 -5.10
CA LEU A 167 -0.07 8.66 -5.36
C LEU A 167 0.46 8.97 -6.77
N GLU A 168 -0.42 9.07 -7.77
CA GLU A 168 -0.06 9.51 -9.12
C GLU A 168 0.52 10.94 -9.16
N GLY A 169 0.21 11.75 -8.14
CA GLY A 169 0.80 13.08 -7.94
C GLY A 169 2.28 13.05 -7.56
N SER A 170 2.80 11.93 -7.07
CA SER A 170 4.15 11.86 -6.51
C SER A 170 5.25 11.79 -7.58
N CYS A 171 6.45 12.22 -7.20
CA CYS A 171 7.68 12.21 -7.97
C CYS A 171 8.46 10.88 -7.82
N THR A 172 7.84 9.83 -7.32
CA THR A 172 8.48 8.51 -7.12
C THR A 172 7.42 7.42 -7.15
N THR A 173 7.80 6.17 -7.38
CA THR A 173 6.86 5.06 -7.19
C THR A 173 6.63 4.88 -5.70
N MET A 174 5.37 5.02 -5.27
CA MET A 174 4.98 4.82 -3.88
C MET A 174 4.35 3.44 -3.69
N ARG A 175 4.56 2.86 -2.51
CA ARG A 175 3.86 1.69 -2.01
C ARG A 175 3.06 2.08 -0.78
N TRP A 176 1.97 1.35 -0.53
CA TRP A 176 1.28 1.41 0.74
C TRP A 176 1.13 0.04 1.39
N LEU A 177 0.87 0.08 2.68
CA LEU A 177 0.40 -1.06 3.45
C LEU A 177 -0.80 -0.60 4.28
N PHE A 178 -1.87 -1.38 4.26
CA PHE A 178 -3.05 -1.17 5.11
C PHE A 178 -3.18 -2.36 6.05
N VAL A 179 -3.20 -2.09 7.36
CA VAL A 179 -3.29 -3.12 8.40
C VAL A 179 -4.35 -2.71 9.39
N CYS A 180 -5.20 -3.66 9.79
CA CYS A 180 -6.07 -3.50 10.95
C CYS A 180 -5.59 -4.42 12.06
N GLU A 181 -5.15 -3.83 13.16
CA GLU A 181 -4.78 -4.56 14.37
C GLU A 181 -6.04 -4.81 15.19
N LEU A 182 -6.43 -6.09 15.27
CA LEU A 182 -7.49 -6.53 16.16
C LEU A 182 -6.95 -6.46 17.59
N THR A 183 -7.32 -5.40 18.30
CA THR A 183 -7.05 -5.26 19.73
C THR A 183 -8.36 -5.52 20.46
N PRO A 184 -8.49 -6.60 21.26
CA PRO A 184 -9.66 -6.77 22.12
C PRO A 184 -9.75 -5.64 23.16
N PRO A 185 -10.93 -5.09 23.46
CA PRO A 185 -12.24 -5.35 22.82
C PRO A 185 -12.34 -4.76 21.40
N LEU A 186 -13.15 -5.38 20.52
CA LEU A 186 -13.19 -5.10 19.06
C LEU A 186 -13.41 -3.62 18.68
N ASP A 187 -14.04 -2.83 19.56
CA ASP A 187 -14.18 -1.37 19.46
C ASP A 187 -12.85 -0.60 19.53
N LYS A 188 -11.77 -1.27 19.95
CA LYS A 188 -10.39 -0.76 19.93
C LYS A 188 -9.60 -1.23 18.72
N THR A 189 -10.24 -1.89 17.73
CA THR A 189 -9.57 -2.22 16.47
C THR A 189 -9.05 -0.94 15.83
N ARG A 190 -7.73 -0.89 15.58
CA ARG A 190 -7.08 0.26 14.95
C ARG A 190 -6.62 -0.15 13.57
N CYS A 191 -7.14 0.54 12.56
CA CYS A 191 -6.64 0.41 11.21
C CYS A 191 -5.64 1.52 10.93
N HIS A 192 -4.51 1.19 10.34
CA HIS A 192 -3.53 2.17 9.91
C HIS A 192 -3.11 1.94 8.46
N ILE A 193 -2.83 3.05 7.79
CA ILE A 193 -2.22 3.06 6.47
C ILE A 193 -0.82 3.63 6.55
N THR A 194 0.12 2.91 5.94
CA THR A 194 1.52 3.30 5.84
C THR A 194 1.85 3.57 4.39
N MET A 195 2.37 4.75 4.08
CA MET A 195 2.83 5.11 2.74
C MET A 195 4.34 5.34 2.73
N ASN A 196 5.03 4.70 1.79
CA ASN A 196 6.47 4.79 1.64
C ASN A 196 6.85 4.79 0.15
N PRO A 197 8.00 5.37 -0.22
CA PRO A 197 8.57 5.09 -1.53
C PRO A 197 8.86 3.60 -1.70
N LEU A 198 8.75 3.12 -2.93
CA LEU A 198 9.19 1.79 -3.31
C LEU A 198 10.72 1.78 -3.33
N THR A 199 11.30 0.92 -2.49
CA THR A 199 12.74 0.74 -2.41
C THR A 199 13.18 -0.38 -3.34
N VAL A 200 14.09 -0.10 -4.28
CA VAL A 200 14.69 -1.09 -5.19
C VAL A 200 16.17 -1.22 -4.86
N ALA A 201 16.64 -2.44 -4.58
CA ALA A 201 18.02 -2.72 -4.17
C ALA A 201 18.51 -1.85 -2.99
N GLY A 202 17.63 -1.60 -2.01
CA GLY A 202 17.95 -0.80 -0.82
C GLY A 202 17.96 0.72 -1.04
N ARG A 203 17.55 1.21 -2.21
CA ARG A 203 17.49 2.65 -2.52
C ARG A 203 16.09 3.09 -2.93
N ASN A 204 15.68 4.26 -2.47
CA ASN A 204 14.50 4.95 -2.99
C ASN A 204 14.90 5.71 -4.25
N GLN A 205 14.15 5.54 -5.35
CA GLN A 205 14.40 6.27 -6.58
C GLN A 205 13.35 7.37 -6.73
N ALA A 206 13.77 8.63 -6.64
CA ALA A 206 12.91 9.78 -6.93
C ALA A 206 13.25 10.33 -8.32
N PHE A 207 12.24 10.75 -9.06
CA PHE A 207 12.34 11.26 -10.42
C PHE A 207 11.79 12.69 -10.47
N ASP A 208 12.51 13.57 -11.16
CA ASP A 208 12.10 14.95 -11.35
C ASP A 208 11.04 15.04 -12.44
N ARG A 209 9.80 15.31 -12.02
CA ARG A 209 8.63 15.42 -12.90
C ARG A 209 8.71 16.63 -13.85
N CYS A 210 9.48 17.67 -13.50
CA CYS A 210 9.65 18.86 -14.32
C CYS A 210 10.83 18.76 -15.30
N ALA A 211 11.71 17.78 -15.12
CA ALA A 211 12.87 17.53 -15.98
C ALA A 211 12.74 16.24 -16.81
N ASN A 212 11.55 15.93 -17.32
CA ASN A 212 11.26 14.70 -18.09
C ASN A 212 11.59 13.40 -17.30
N PHE A 213 11.23 13.34 -16.01
CA PHE A 213 11.47 12.18 -15.15
C PHE A 213 12.96 11.80 -15.02
N ARG A 214 13.88 12.77 -15.06
CA ARG A 214 15.29 12.52 -14.77
C ARG A 214 15.47 12.08 -13.31
N PHE A 215 16.38 11.15 -13.08
CA PHE A 215 16.70 10.68 -11.72
C PHE A 215 17.19 11.83 -10.83
N ILE A 216 16.59 11.98 -9.66
CA ILE A 216 17.09 12.88 -8.61
C ILE A 216 18.13 12.08 -7.80
N PRO A 217 19.41 12.51 -7.78
CA PRO A 217 20.45 11.81 -7.02
C PRO A 217 20.05 11.60 -5.57
N ALA A 218 20.15 10.35 -5.09
CA ALA A 218 20.11 10.08 -3.66
C ALA A 218 21.27 10.83 -2.98
N GLN A 219 20.97 11.62 -1.95
CA GLN A 219 22.01 12.21 -1.10
C GLN A 219 22.25 11.30 0.09
#